data_AF-A0A537R438-F1
#
_entry.id   AF-A0A537R438-F1
#
_cell.length_a   1.000
_cell.length_b   1.000
_cell.length_c   1.000
_cell.angle_alpha   90.00
_cell.angle_beta   90.00
_cell.angle_gamma   90.00
#
_symmetry.space_group_name_H-M   'P 1'
#
loop_
_entity.id
_entity.type
_entity.pdbx_description
1 polymer ?
#
loop_
_entity_poly.entity_id
_entity_poly.type
_entity_poly.pdbx_seq_one_letter_code
_entity_poly.pdbx_strand_id
1 'polypeptide(L)'
;MKGLLGIFVVLGLAAGFAGSARADSATDCFSEDIERRIEGCTALIERRDESLADLSLAYAMRALAYSLKGHYDTAIRDYDAAIAMRPDFAVALNNRAWAYFRWGRASTGLADVEKSLQLSPASPHALDTRAHIRQALGDPQGALNDYDKAMWHGGARMIKLYQCGLTEARLYTGE
;
A
#
# COMPACT_ATOMS: atom_id res chain seq x y z
N MET A 1 47.01 -39.36 43.92
CA MET A 1 45.79 -39.71 43.15
C MET A 1 44.58 -39.12 43.87
N LYS A 2 43.58 -38.62 43.11
CA LYS A 2 42.52 -37.62 43.45
C LYS A 2 43.00 -36.21 43.05
N GLY A 3 42.61 -35.60 41.94
CA GLY A 3 41.38 -35.69 41.14
C GLY A 3 40.74 -34.31 41.16
N LEU A 4 41.26 -33.36 40.38
CA LEU A 4 40.88 -31.95 40.37
C LEU A 4 39.58 -31.78 39.55
N LEU A 5 38.53 -31.26 40.19
CA LEU A 5 37.27 -30.87 39.57
C LEU A 5 37.49 -29.68 38.63
N GLY A 6 37.20 -29.85 37.33
CA GLY A 6 37.11 -28.76 36.36
C GLY A 6 35.65 -28.49 36.01
N ILE A 7 35.07 -27.42 36.55
CA ILE A 7 33.77 -26.91 36.12
C ILE A 7 34.01 -26.00 34.92
N PHE A 8 33.66 -26.47 33.72
CA PHE A 8 33.58 -25.62 32.53
C PHE A 8 32.24 -24.90 32.51
N VAL A 9 32.25 -23.60 32.85
CA VAL A 9 31.12 -22.71 32.56
C VAL A 9 31.20 -22.32 31.10
N VAL A 10 30.39 -22.96 30.26
CA VAL A 10 30.19 -22.52 28.87
C VAL A 10 29.25 -21.32 28.90
N LEU A 11 29.83 -20.11 28.82
CA LEU A 11 29.07 -18.88 28.54
C LEU A 11 28.55 -18.99 27.09
N GLY A 12 27.27 -19.31 26.93
CA GLY A 12 26.63 -19.34 25.62
C GLY A 12 26.49 -17.92 25.05
N LEU A 13 27.16 -17.63 23.93
CA LEU A 13 26.85 -16.47 23.09
C LEU A 13 25.54 -16.75 22.33
N ALA A 14 24.42 -16.28 22.87
CA ALA A 14 23.17 -16.18 22.14
C ALA A 14 23.14 -14.88 21.32
N ALA A 15 23.93 -14.80 20.25
CA ALA A 15 23.93 -13.68 19.31
C ALA A 15 23.77 -14.22 17.89
N GLY A 16 22.54 -14.51 17.46
CA GLY A 16 22.29 -15.04 16.11
C GLY A 16 20.82 -15.14 15.67
N PHE A 17 19.87 -15.29 16.58
CA PHE A 17 18.46 -15.55 16.21
C PHE A 17 17.62 -14.30 15.91
N ALA A 18 17.98 -13.14 16.47
CA ALA A 18 17.18 -11.92 16.29
C ALA A 18 17.25 -11.38 14.85
N GLY A 19 18.40 -11.56 14.17
CA GLY A 19 18.61 -11.08 12.80
C GLY A 19 17.85 -11.89 11.75
N SER A 20 17.80 -13.22 11.88
CA SER A 20 17.07 -14.09 10.95
C SER A 20 15.57 -13.88 11.07
N ALA A 21 15.03 -13.85 12.30
CA ALA A 21 13.60 -13.62 12.51
C ALA A 21 13.15 -12.24 12.01
N ARG A 22 14.02 -11.23 12.02
CA ARG A 22 13.75 -9.90 11.41
C ARG A 22 13.67 -9.99 9.89
N ALA A 23 14.63 -10.67 9.27
CA ALA A 23 14.66 -10.86 7.82
C ALA A 23 13.45 -11.67 7.31
N ASP A 24 13.02 -12.67 8.09
CA ASP A 24 11.83 -13.46 7.78
C ASP A 24 10.56 -12.58 7.84
N SER A 25 10.35 -11.82 8.92
CA SER A 25 9.20 -10.90 9.03
C SER A 25 9.18 -9.84 7.92
N ALA A 26 10.35 -9.31 7.54
CA ALA A 26 10.46 -8.39 6.41
C ALA A 26 10.06 -9.06 5.10
N THR A 27 10.63 -10.23 4.80
CA THR A 27 10.30 -11.01 3.59
C THR A 27 8.80 -11.30 3.52
N ASP A 28 8.20 -11.71 4.63
CA ASP A 28 6.77 -11.99 4.73
C ASP A 28 5.92 -10.73 4.50
N CYS A 29 6.32 -9.57 5.05
CA CYS A 29 5.61 -8.30 4.84
C CYS A 29 5.58 -7.87 3.36
N PHE A 30 6.57 -8.24 2.55
CA PHE A 30 6.57 -7.98 1.11
C PHE A 30 5.99 -9.12 0.26
N SER A 31 5.51 -10.20 0.88
CA SER A 31 4.96 -11.35 0.18
C SER A 31 3.72 -10.99 -0.64
N GLU A 32 3.51 -11.66 -1.78
CA GLU A 32 2.27 -11.60 -2.54
C GLU A 32 1.11 -12.34 -1.85
N ASP A 33 1.44 -13.29 -0.97
CA ASP A 33 0.47 -13.98 -0.13
C ASP A 33 -0.10 -13.01 0.91
N ILE A 34 -1.43 -12.84 0.89
CA ILE A 34 -2.11 -11.83 1.70
C ILE A 34 -2.00 -12.13 3.20
N GLU A 35 -2.09 -13.39 3.61
CA GLU A 35 -2.02 -13.75 5.03
C GLU A 35 -0.59 -13.61 5.55
N ARG A 36 0.39 -14.12 4.79
CA ARG A 36 1.82 -13.92 5.14
C ARG A 36 2.18 -12.44 5.24
N ARG A 37 1.66 -11.61 4.32
CA ARG A 37 1.84 -10.15 4.39
C ARG A 37 1.30 -9.58 5.68
N ILE A 38 0.09 -9.96 6.10
CA ILE A 38 -0.51 -9.47 7.34
C ILE A 38 0.34 -9.87 8.54
N GLU A 39 0.75 -11.13 8.61
CA GLU A 39 1.58 -11.67 9.70
C GLU A 39 2.94 -10.98 9.78
N GLY A 40 3.68 -10.95 8.66
CA GLY A 40 5.01 -10.35 8.57
C GLY A 40 5.00 -8.86 8.91
N CYS A 41 4.07 -8.08 8.33
CA CYS A 41 3.97 -6.66 8.64
C CYS A 41 3.54 -6.42 10.10
N THR A 42 2.67 -7.26 10.67
CA THR A 42 2.30 -7.16 12.09
C THR A 42 3.51 -7.40 13.00
N ALA A 43 4.30 -8.42 12.70
CA ALA A 43 5.52 -8.71 13.44
C ALA A 43 6.56 -7.58 13.35
N LEU A 44 6.62 -6.83 12.24
CA LEU A 44 7.44 -5.62 12.15
C LEU A 44 6.86 -4.45 12.96
N ILE A 45 5.53 -4.24 12.90
CA ILE A 45 4.87 -3.15 13.60
C ILE A 45 4.98 -3.26 15.13
N GLU A 46 4.98 -4.49 15.65
CA GLU A 46 5.09 -4.75 17.09
C GLU A 46 6.52 -4.60 17.63
N ARG A 47 7.51 -4.49 16.73
CA ARG A 47 8.91 -4.27 17.12
C ARG A 47 9.16 -2.83 17.52
N ARG A 48 10.09 -2.65 18.46
CA ARG A 48 10.42 -1.34 19.06
C ARG A 48 11.65 -0.68 18.45
N ASP A 49 12.32 -1.34 17.51
CA ASP A 49 13.59 -0.92 16.90
C ASP A 49 13.45 -0.50 15.43
N GLU A 50 12.24 -0.50 14.86
CA GLU A 50 12.00 -0.06 13.48
C GLU A 50 12.20 1.45 13.30
N SER A 51 12.77 1.84 12.16
CA SER A 51 12.77 3.24 11.77
C SER A 51 11.35 3.69 11.44
N LEU A 52 11.05 4.99 11.57
CA LEU A 52 9.75 5.53 11.13
C LEU A 52 9.48 5.24 9.64
N ALA A 53 10.54 5.17 8.85
CA ALA A 53 10.45 4.86 7.43
C ALA A 53 9.99 3.41 7.20
N ASP A 54 10.57 2.44 7.90
CA ASP A 54 10.20 1.03 7.78
C ASP A 54 8.83 0.77 8.39
N LEU A 55 8.53 1.39 9.53
CA LEU A 55 7.25 1.26 10.20
C LEU A 55 6.11 1.80 9.33
N SER A 56 6.29 2.97 8.72
CA SER A 56 5.30 3.52 7.77
C SER A 56 5.05 2.61 6.57
N LEU A 57 6.08 1.92 6.08
CA LEU A 57 5.96 0.97 4.97
C LEU A 57 5.22 -0.31 5.42
N ALA A 58 5.56 -0.87 6.58
CA ALA A 58 4.88 -2.03 7.14
C ALA A 58 3.38 -1.76 7.36
N TYR A 59 3.03 -0.61 7.92
CA TYR A 59 1.63 -0.16 8.03
C TYR A 59 0.96 -0.07 6.66
N ALA A 60 1.58 0.59 5.68
CA ALA A 60 0.99 0.73 4.34
C ALA A 60 0.79 -0.62 3.61
N MET A 61 1.69 -1.58 3.82
CA MET A 61 1.58 -2.92 3.22
C MET A 61 0.52 -3.77 3.91
N ARG A 62 0.41 -3.71 5.24
CA ARG A 62 -0.67 -4.38 5.96
C ARG A 62 -2.03 -3.77 5.62
N ALA A 63 -2.11 -2.45 5.50
CA ALA A 63 -3.30 -1.76 5.03
C ALA A 63 -3.73 -2.23 3.64
N LEU A 64 -2.77 -2.40 2.71
CA LEU A 64 -3.05 -2.93 1.38
C LEU A 64 -3.64 -4.35 1.46
N ALA A 65 -3.08 -5.21 2.30
CA ALA A 65 -3.60 -6.56 2.52
C ALA A 65 -5.05 -6.54 3.02
N TYR A 66 -5.35 -5.72 4.04
CA TYR A 66 -6.71 -5.56 4.55
C TYR A 66 -7.67 -4.97 3.50
N SER A 67 -7.22 -4.00 2.71
CA SER A 67 -8.03 -3.42 1.63
C SER A 67 -8.36 -4.45 0.55
N LEU A 68 -7.45 -5.38 0.23
CA LEU A 68 -7.70 -6.47 -0.71
C LEU A 68 -8.71 -7.49 -0.17
N LYS A 69 -8.75 -7.69 1.16
CA LYS A 69 -9.77 -8.51 1.85
C LYS A 69 -11.10 -7.79 2.04
N GLY A 70 -11.20 -6.50 1.69
CA GLY A 70 -12.40 -5.69 1.93
C GLY A 70 -12.58 -5.18 3.35
N HIS A 71 -11.57 -5.35 4.22
CA HIS A 71 -11.55 -4.82 5.59
C HIS A 71 -11.12 -3.34 5.58
N TYR A 72 -11.95 -2.50 4.97
CA TYR A 72 -11.58 -1.11 4.67
C TYR A 72 -11.36 -0.26 5.93
N ASP A 73 -12.14 -0.45 6.98
CA ASP A 73 -11.97 0.25 8.26
C ASP A 73 -10.58 0.02 8.88
N THR A 74 -10.13 -1.23 8.85
CA THR A 74 -8.81 -1.64 9.36
C THR A 74 -7.71 -1.11 8.46
N ALA A 75 -7.90 -1.21 7.13
CA ALA A 75 -6.96 -0.67 6.16
C ALA A 75 -6.76 0.85 6.32
N ILE A 76 -7.85 1.61 6.49
CA ILE A 76 -7.77 3.06 6.68
C ILE A 76 -6.96 3.41 7.93
N ARG A 77 -7.18 2.71 9.06
CA ARG A 77 -6.39 2.95 10.29
C ARG A 77 -4.90 2.74 10.10
N ASP A 78 -4.52 1.68 9.38
CA ASP A 78 -3.12 1.41 9.08
C ASP A 78 -2.55 2.44 8.09
N TYR A 79 -3.31 2.86 7.07
CA TYR A 79 -2.88 3.96 6.20
C TYR A 79 -2.73 5.29 6.95
N ASP A 80 -3.62 5.59 7.90
CA ASP A 80 -3.52 6.78 8.75
C ASP A 80 -2.21 6.76 9.55
N ALA A 81 -1.84 5.63 10.13
CA ALA A 81 -0.57 5.46 10.83
C ALA A 81 0.63 5.66 9.88
N ALA A 82 0.60 5.05 8.69
CA ALA A 82 1.65 5.21 7.69
C ALA A 82 1.83 6.68 7.26
N ILE A 83 0.74 7.38 7.00
CA ILE A 83 0.75 8.78 6.54
C ILE A 83 1.14 9.73 7.68
N ALA A 84 0.78 9.43 8.93
CA ALA A 84 1.22 10.21 10.08
C ALA A 84 2.75 10.15 10.26
N MET A 85 3.36 9.00 9.98
CA MET A 85 4.82 8.82 10.04
C MET A 85 5.53 9.39 8.81
N ARG A 86 4.92 9.26 7.62
CA ARG A 86 5.45 9.77 6.34
C ARG A 86 4.36 10.52 5.56
N PRO A 87 4.17 11.83 5.81
CA PRO A 87 3.09 12.61 5.19
C PRO A 87 3.16 12.78 3.67
N ASP A 88 4.34 12.55 3.09
CA ASP A 88 4.66 12.59 1.66
C ASP A 88 4.69 11.19 1.02
N PHE A 89 4.11 10.18 1.68
CA PHE A 89 4.05 8.82 1.15
C PHE A 89 2.97 8.69 0.06
N ALA A 90 3.29 9.16 -1.16
CA ALA A 90 2.36 9.25 -2.28
C ALA A 90 1.61 7.94 -2.57
N VAL A 91 2.28 6.80 -2.44
CA VAL A 91 1.67 5.46 -2.64
C VAL A 91 0.64 5.15 -1.55
N ALA A 92 0.92 5.45 -0.27
CA ALA A 92 -0.02 5.23 0.82
C ALA A 92 -1.25 6.16 0.70
N LEU A 93 -1.04 7.41 0.31
CA LEU A 93 -2.12 8.36 0.01
C LEU A 93 -3.03 7.84 -1.11
N ASN A 94 -2.45 7.39 -2.23
CA ASN A 94 -3.22 6.80 -3.32
C ASN A 94 -4.03 5.58 -2.87
N ASN A 95 -3.38 4.67 -2.13
CA ASN A 95 -4.03 3.43 -1.72
C ASN A 95 -5.13 3.67 -0.67
N ARG A 96 -4.97 4.67 0.20
CA ARG A 96 -6.03 5.10 1.13
C ARG A 96 -7.22 5.69 0.37
N ALA A 97 -6.96 6.53 -0.65
CA ALA A 97 -8.00 7.05 -1.53
C ALA A 97 -8.77 5.92 -2.24
N TRP A 98 -8.06 4.93 -2.78
CA TRP A 98 -8.65 3.75 -3.39
C TRP A 98 -9.49 2.93 -2.40
N ALA A 99 -8.99 2.71 -1.18
CA ALA A 99 -9.75 2.03 -0.13
C ALA A 99 -11.04 2.78 0.22
N TYR A 100 -11.00 4.11 0.34
CA TYR A 100 -12.21 4.93 0.54
C TYR A 100 -13.20 4.80 -0.62
N PHE A 101 -12.72 4.87 -1.86
CA PHE A 101 -13.57 4.66 -3.04
C PHE A 101 -14.25 3.28 -3.00
N ARG A 102 -13.49 2.22 -2.74
CA ARG A 102 -13.98 0.84 -2.67
C ARG A 102 -14.96 0.61 -1.51
N TRP A 103 -14.84 1.40 -0.45
CA TRP A 103 -15.79 1.43 0.66
C TRP A 103 -17.06 2.26 0.37
N GLY A 104 -17.18 2.87 -0.81
CA GLY A 104 -18.32 3.73 -1.17
C GLY A 104 -18.22 5.15 -0.60
N ARG A 105 -17.02 5.58 -0.17
CA ARG A 105 -16.73 6.89 0.44
C ARG A 105 -15.86 7.75 -0.47
N ALA A 106 -16.18 7.79 -1.77
CA ALA A 106 -15.36 8.40 -2.81
C ALA A 106 -14.93 9.85 -2.50
N SER A 107 -15.84 10.68 -1.97
CA SER A 107 -15.54 12.08 -1.61
C SER A 107 -14.44 12.21 -0.56
N THR A 108 -14.30 11.23 0.34
CA THR A 108 -13.26 11.25 1.39
C THR A 108 -11.87 10.99 0.81
N GLY A 109 -11.76 10.17 -0.23
CA GLY A 109 -10.48 9.83 -0.86
C GLY A 109 -9.95 10.88 -1.84
N LEU A 110 -10.76 11.88 -2.23
CA LEU A 110 -10.37 12.85 -3.26
C LEU A 110 -9.13 13.66 -2.87
N ALA A 111 -9.10 14.20 -1.65
CA ALA A 111 -7.96 15.00 -1.18
C ALA A 111 -6.66 14.18 -1.12
N ASP A 112 -6.76 12.89 -0.79
CA ASP A 112 -5.62 11.99 -0.72
C ASP A 112 -5.01 11.71 -2.10
N VAL A 113 -5.85 11.39 -3.09
CA VAL A 113 -5.36 11.13 -4.45
C VAL A 113 -4.84 12.41 -5.12
N GLU A 114 -5.43 13.57 -4.80
CA GLU A 114 -4.92 14.86 -5.25
C GLU A 114 -3.55 15.17 -4.65
N LYS A 115 -3.35 14.94 -3.35
CA LYS A 115 -2.03 15.07 -2.71
C LYS A 115 -1.03 14.07 -3.28
N SER A 116 -1.43 12.83 -3.54
CA SER A 116 -0.60 11.83 -4.20
C SER A 116 -0.13 12.31 -5.59
N LEU A 117 -1.02 12.91 -6.39
CA LEU A 117 -0.69 13.48 -7.69
C LEU A 117 0.11 14.79 -7.62
N GLN A 118 0.05 15.55 -6.52
CA GLN A 118 0.98 16.66 -6.31
C GLN A 118 2.42 16.15 -6.10
N LEU A 119 2.58 15.04 -5.37
CA LEU A 119 3.87 14.42 -5.08
C LEU A 119 4.41 13.59 -6.26
N SER A 120 3.52 13.00 -7.05
CA SER A 120 3.86 12.15 -8.20
C SER A 120 2.87 12.37 -9.36
N PRO A 121 3.01 13.48 -10.11
CA PRO A 121 2.03 13.92 -11.11
C PRO A 121 1.78 12.94 -12.26
N ALA A 122 2.78 12.12 -12.58
CA ALA A 122 2.72 11.15 -13.68
C ALA A 122 2.30 9.74 -13.23
N SER A 123 1.88 9.55 -11.97
CA SER A 123 1.49 8.22 -11.45
C SER A 123 0.23 7.69 -12.15
N PRO A 124 0.32 6.62 -12.97
CA PRO A 124 -0.84 6.07 -13.66
C PRO A 124 -1.89 5.55 -12.67
N HIS A 125 -1.45 4.97 -11.55
CA HIS A 125 -2.34 4.45 -10.51
C HIS A 125 -3.13 5.55 -9.79
N ALA A 126 -2.52 6.71 -9.56
CA ALA A 126 -3.20 7.83 -8.91
C ALA A 126 -4.13 8.57 -9.86
N LEU A 127 -3.76 8.68 -11.14
CA LEU A 127 -4.66 9.18 -12.18
C LEU A 127 -5.90 8.28 -12.33
N ASP A 128 -5.69 6.95 -12.42
CA ASP A 128 -6.78 5.97 -12.48
C ASP A 128 -7.68 6.02 -11.23
N THR A 129 -7.09 6.12 -10.03
CA THR A 129 -7.85 6.24 -8.78
C THR A 129 -8.69 7.51 -8.75
N ARG A 130 -8.12 8.65 -9.18
CA ARG A 130 -8.86 9.92 -9.24
C ARG A 130 -9.97 9.87 -10.28
N ALA A 131 -9.75 9.20 -11.41
CA ALA A 131 -10.77 9.01 -12.43
C ALA A 131 -11.98 8.24 -11.89
N HIS A 132 -11.76 7.13 -11.18
CA HIS A 132 -12.82 6.38 -10.51
C HIS A 132 -13.59 7.23 -9.50
N ILE A 133 -12.88 8.02 -8.68
CA ILE A 133 -13.50 8.92 -7.71
C ILE A 133 -14.33 10.00 -8.42
N ARG A 134 -13.78 10.66 -9.45
CA ARG A 134 -14.49 11.68 -10.24
C ARG A 134 -15.76 11.13 -10.88
N GLN A 135 -15.70 9.94 -11.45
CA GLN A 135 -16.88 9.29 -12.01
C GLN A 135 -17.96 9.07 -10.93
N ALA A 136 -17.60 8.59 -9.75
CA ALA A 136 -18.54 8.42 -8.64
C ALA A 136 -19.11 9.75 -8.11
N LEU A 137 -18.40 10.86 -8.30
CA LEU A 137 -18.82 12.21 -7.92
C LEU A 137 -19.54 12.96 -9.05
N GLY A 138 -19.79 12.34 -10.20
CA GLY A 138 -20.51 12.94 -11.31
C GLY A 138 -19.67 13.83 -12.24
N ASP A 139 -18.35 13.64 -12.27
CA ASP A 139 -17.42 14.30 -13.19
C ASP A 139 -16.83 13.30 -14.21
N PRO A 140 -17.62 12.82 -15.19
CA PRO A 140 -17.15 11.87 -16.19
C PRO A 140 -16.10 12.47 -17.13
N GLN A 141 -16.17 13.77 -17.43
CA GLN A 141 -15.19 14.41 -18.30
C GLN A 141 -13.81 14.52 -17.64
N GLY A 142 -13.76 14.92 -16.37
CA GLY A 142 -12.53 14.93 -15.60
C GLY A 142 -11.97 13.53 -15.36
N ALA A 143 -12.83 12.50 -15.29
CA ALA A 143 -12.38 11.11 -15.24
C ALA A 143 -11.72 10.66 -16.55
N LEU A 144 -12.33 10.95 -17.70
CA LEU A 144 -11.76 10.66 -19.03
C LEU A 144 -10.38 11.28 -19.20
N ASN A 145 -10.25 12.56 -18.86
CA ASN A 145 -8.97 13.27 -18.95
C ASN A 145 -7.87 12.64 -18.08
N ASP A 146 -8.23 12.06 -16.92
CA ASP A 146 -7.28 11.38 -16.06
C ASP A 146 -6.92 9.99 -16.60
N TYR A 147 -7.89 9.24 -17.15
CA TYR A 147 -7.64 7.97 -17.82
C TYR A 147 -6.69 8.12 -19.01
N ASP A 148 -6.88 9.16 -19.83
CA ASP A 148 -6.00 9.45 -20.97
C ASP A 148 -4.57 9.73 -20.52
N LYS A 149 -4.40 10.52 -19.45
CA LYS A 149 -3.08 10.77 -18.84
C LYS A 149 -2.47 9.51 -18.26
N ALA A 150 -3.26 8.67 -17.58
CA ALA A 150 -2.77 7.42 -17.00
C ALA A 150 -2.23 6.48 -18.09
N MET A 151 -2.91 6.45 -19.24
CA MET A 151 -2.50 5.70 -20.42
C MET A 151 -1.20 6.24 -21.03
N TRP A 152 -1.09 7.56 -21.19
CA TRP A 152 0.14 8.19 -21.70
C TRP A 152 1.37 7.86 -20.86
N HIS A 153 1.21 7.74 -19.54
CA HIS A 153 2.29 7.44 -18.60
C HIS A 153 2.57 5.94 -18.40
N GLY A 154 2.12 5.06 -19.31
CA GLY A 154 2.50 3.64 -19.30
C GLY A 154 1.54 2.70 -18.56
N GLY A 155 0.29 3.11 -18.32
CA GLY A 155 -0.79 2.29 -17.75
C GLY A 155 -1.31 1.19 -18.69
N ALA A 156 -0.43 0.49 -19.42
CA ALA A 156 -0.73 -0.39 -20.56
C ALA A 156 -1.72 -1.56 -20.26
N ARG A 157 -2.03 -1.83 -18.98
CA ARG A 157 -2.99 -2.87 -18.56
C ARG A 157 -4.38 -2.35 -18.17
N MET A 158 -4.57 -1.04 -17.98
CA MET A 158 -5.85 -0.45 -17.54
C MET A 158 -6.85 -0.20 -18.68
N ILE A 159 -6.36 -0.17 -19.93
CA ILE A 159 -7.01 0.53 -21.05
C ILE A 159 -8.13 -0.24 -21.76
N LYS A 160 -8.12 -1.57 -21.82
CA LYS A 160 -8.95 -2.27 -22.82
C LYS A 160 -10.46 -2.31 -22.52
N LEU A 161 -10.89 -2.15 -21.26
CA LEU A 161 -12.29 -2.38 -20.88
C LEU A 161 -13.13 -1.09 -20.83
N TYR A 162 -12.55 0.04 -20.42
CA TYR A 162 -13.28 1.30 -20.27
C TYR A 162 -13.59 1.98 -21.61
N GLN A 163 -12.61 2.00 -22.53
CA GLN A 163 -12.80 2.55 -23.87
C GLN A 163 -13.84 1.76 -24.69
N CYS A 164 -13.87 0.42 -24.58
CA CYS A 164 -14.88 -0.39 -25.27
C CYS A 164 -16.31 -0.03 -24.82
N GLY A 165 -16.55 0.12 -23.51
CA GLY A 165 -17.87 0.48 -22.99
C GLY A 165 -18.34 1.89 -23.41
N LEU A 166 -17.42 2.84 -23.52
CA LEU A 166 -17.76 4.22 -23.91
C LEU A 166 -17.92 4.41 -25.42
N THR A 167 -17.17 3.67 -26.24
CA THR A 167 -17.40 3.60 -27.69
C THR A 167 -18.78 2.99 -27.98
N GLU A 168 -19.17 1.93 -27.27
CA GLU A 168 -20.52 1.35 -27.36
C GLU A 168 -21.61 2.36 -26.92
N ALA A 169 -21.34 3.17 -25.89
CA ALA A 169 -22.22 4.22 -25.43
C ALA A 169 -22.21 5.51 -26.32
N ARG A 170 -21.35 5.58 -27.35
CA ARG A 170 -21.09 6.78 -28.18
C ARG A 170 -20.66 8.02 -27.39
N LEU A 171 -20.03 7.83 -26.25
CA LEU A 171 -19.56 8.92 -25.37
C LEU A 171 -18.08 9.25 -25.57
N TYR A 172 -17.40 8.51 -26.45
CA TYR A 172 -15.99 8.70 -26.80
C TYR A 172 -15.79 8.40 -28.29
N THR A 173 -15.28 9.37 -29.05
CA THR A 173 -15.07 9.24 -30.51
C THR A 173 -13.65 8.83 -30.90
N GLY A 174 -12.69 8.84 -29.96
CA GLY A 174 -11.31 8.40 -30.17
C GLY A 174 -10.56 9.19 -31.25
N GLU A 175 -9.64 10.05 -30.82
CA GLU A 175 -8.49 10.44 -31.65
C GLU A 175 -7.21 9.95 -30.98
#